data_AF-A0A2J6HE07-F1
#
_entry.id   AF-A0A2J6HE07-F1
#
_cell.length_a   1.000
_cell.length_b   1.000
_cell.length_c   1.000
_cell.angle_alpha   90.00
_cell.angle_beta   90.00
_cell.angle_gamma   90.00
#
_symmetry.space_group_name_H-M   'P 1'
#
loop_
_entity.id
_entity.type
_entity.pdbx_description
1 polymer ?
#
loop_
_entity_poly.entity_id
_entity_poly.type
_entity_poly.pdbx_seq_one_letter_code
_entity_poly.pdbx_strand_id
1 'polypeptide(L)'
;MAREYDYRRDDSRLFVALRDNGHRFKIIMRDGKIPVIDEKDEDIQLVRTEESHMCFEYRERRFHCVVTNRNKNSYTMLINGVEYTFSVESVSSYLRKKILAKDTGDESELSIKAPMPGKITAVYVDPGDEVNAGDPLFALEAMKMQNEILSPIKGKILELNIKEEDVVVKNDELVKIGVVE
;
A
#
# COMPACT_ATOMS: atom_id res chain seq x y z
N MET A 1 -31.41 -20.03 3.79
CA MET A 1 -31.42 -19.99 2.31
C MET A 1 -30.44 -18.92 1.88
N ALA A 2 -29.18 -19.30 1.67
CA ALA A 2 -28.15 -18.37 1.21
C ALA A 2 -28.35 -18.13 -0.30
N ARG A 3 -28.39 -16.86 -0.71
CA ARG A 3 -28.49 -16.50 -2.13
C ARG A 3 -27.20 -16.90 -2.83
N GLU A 4 -27.30 -17.92 -3.67
CA GLU A 4 -26.28 -18.32 -4.62
C GLU A 4 -26.21 -17.21 -5.69
N TYR A 5 -25.14 -16.42 -5.67
CA TYR A 5 -24.87 -15.44 -6.72
C TYR A 5 -24.23 -16.17 -7.89
N ASP A 6 -25.04 -16.61 -8.85
CA ASP A 6 -24.56 -17.08 -10.15
C ASP A 6 -24.07 -15.85 -10.95
N TYR A 7 -22.77 -15.62 -10.92
CA TYR A 7 -22.12 -14.44 -11.51
C TYR A 7 -21.47 -14.81 -12.84
N ARG A 8 -22.27 -14.99 -13.90
CA ARG A 8 -21.76 -15.19 -15.26
C ARG A 8 -21.90 -13.92 -16.11
N ARG A 9 -20.77 -13.26 -16.38
CA ARG A 9 -20.44 -12.54 -17.63
C ARG A 9 -19.02 -11.92 -17.56
N ASP A 10 -18.16 -12.48 -18.41
CA ASP A 10 -16.86 -11.99 -18.92
C ASP A 10 -15.57 -12.35 -18.12
N ASP A 11 -14.68 -13.08 -18.78
CA ASP A 11 -13.74 -14.10 -18.24
C ASP A 11 -12.37 -13.58 -17.75
N SER A 12 -12.23 -12.29 -17.46
CA SER A 12 -11.06 -11.76 -16.75
C SER A 12 -11.32 -10.37 -16.22
N ARG A 13 -11.44 -10.22 -14.90
CA ARG A 13 -11.53 -8.88 -14.30
C ARG A 13 -10.12 -8.38 -14.01
N LEU A 14 -9.68 -7.42 -14.82
CA LEU A 14 -8.49 -6.62 -14.53
C LEU A 14 -8.83 -5.56 -13.48
N PHE A 15 -8.19 -5.68 -12.34
CA PHE A 15 -8.17 -4.70 -11.27
C PHE A 15 -6.80 -4.04 -11.20
N VAL A 16 -6.77 -2.84 -10.66
CA VAL A 16 -5.54 -2.16 -10.27
C VAL A 16 -5.58 -2.01 -8.76
N ALA A 17 -4.71 -2.72 -8.05
CA ALA A 17 -4.49 -2.45 -6.64
C ALA A 17 -3.47 -1.32 -6.51
N LEU A 18 -3.83 -0.22 -5.85
CA LEU A 18 -3.00 0.96 -5.68
C LEU A 18 -2.69 1.12 -4.19
N ARG A 19 -1.41 1.14 -3.84
CA ARG A 19 -0.96 1.48 -2.49
C ARG A 19 -0.97 3.00 -2.29
N ASP A 20 -1.03 3.40 -1.02
CA ASP A 20 -0.86 4.79 -0.58
C ASP A 20 0.41 5.45 -1.12
N ASN A 21 1.49 4.66 -1.22
CA ASN A 21 2.77 5.10 -1.75
C ASN A 21 2.85 5.23 -3.28
N GLY A 22 1.71 5.08 -4.00
CA GLY A 22 1.63 5.19 -5.46
C GLY A 22 2.01 3.92 -6.22
N HIS A 23 2.60 2.91 -5.58
CA HIS A 23 2.88 1.63 -6.22
C HIS A 23 1.57 0.94 -6.61
N ARG A 24 1.51 0.40 -7.82
CA ARG A 24 0.33 -0.27 -8.37
C ARG A 24 0.64 -1.69 -8.80
N PHE A 25 -0.34 -2.57 -8.63
CA PHE A 25 -0.32 -3.94 -9.12
C PHE A 25 -1.49 -4.15 -10.07
N LYS A 26 -1.23 -4.68 -11.26
CA LYS A 26 -2.28 -5.15 -12.19
C LYS A 26 -2.67 -6.55 -11.78
N ILE A 27 -3.91 -6.74 -11.37
CA ILE A 27 -4.42 -8.03 -10.90
C ILE A 27 -5.49 -8.51 -11.88
N ILE A 28 -5.25 -9.63 -12.53
CA ILE A 28 -6.26 -10.30 -13.36
C ILE A 28 -6.80 -11.48 -12.57
N MET A 29 -8.04 -11.37 -12.12
CA MET A 29 -8.77 -12.47 -11.51
C MET A 29 -9.48 -13.26 -12.62
N ARG A 30 -9.12 -14.52 -12.79
CA ARG A 30 -9.78 -15.48 -13.69
C ARG A 30 -10.54 -16.46 -12.80
N ASP A 31 -11.82 -16.72 -13.12
CA ASP A 31 -12.67 -17.55 -12.27
C ASP A 31 -12.06 -18.95 -12.06
N GLY A 32 -11.96 -19.37 -10.79
CA GLY A 32 -11.35 -20.64 -10.39
C GLY A 32 -9.87 -20.85 -10.75
N LYS A 33 -9.12 -19.81 -11.16
CA LYS A 33 -7.72 -19.92 -11.60
C LYS A 33 -6.78 -19.06 -10.75
N ILE A 34 -5.49 -19.39 -10.84
CA ILE A 34 -4.39 -18.63 -10.28
C ILE A 34 -4.47 -17.16 -10.77
N PRO A 35 -4.47 -16.16 -9.88
CA PRO A 35 -4.47 -14.77 -10.30
C PRO A 35 -3.17 -14.40 -11.00
N VAL A 36 -3.26 -13.53 -12.00
CA VAL A 36 -2.08 -12.93 -12.63
C VAL A 36 -1.83 -11.57 -11.98
N ILE A 37 -0.67 -11.39 -11.33
CA ILE A 37 -0.22 -10.13 -10.74
C ILE A 37 1.00 -9.65 -11.50
N ASP A 38 0.92 -8.46 -12.10
CA ASP A 38 1.99 -7.86 -12.91
C ASP A 38 2.60 -8.85 -13.93
N GLU A 39 1.70 -9.49 -14.70
CA GLU A 39 2.03 -10.43 -15.78
C GLU A 39 2.58 -11.79 -15.31
N LYS A 40 2.64 -12.05 -13.99
CA LYS A 40 3.06 -13.32 -13.41
C LYS A 40 1.88 -14.05 -12.77
N ASP A 41 1.78 -15.35 -13.02
CA ASP A 41 0.86 -16.21 -12.28
C ASP A 41 1.34 -16.31 -10.82
N GLU A 42 0.51 -15.91 -9.87
CA GLU A 42 0.83 -15.92 -8.44
C GLU A 42 -0.13 -16.87 -7.71
N ASP A 43 0.33 -18.07 -7.36
CA ASP A 43 -0.46 -19.05 -6.62
C ASP A 43 -0.67 -18.59 -5.17
N ILE A 44 -1.88 -18.10 -4.89
CA ILE A 44 -2.29 -17.59 -3.58
C ILE A 44 -3.47 -18.44 -3.13
N GLN A 45 -3.26 -19.23 -2.08
CA GLN A 45 -4.28 -20.12 -1.55
C GLN A 45 -4.94 -19.47 -0.33
N LEU A 46 -6.24 -19.18 -0.44
CA LEU A 46 -7.00 -18.65 0.69
C LEU A 46 -7.38 -19.78 1.64
N VAL A 47 -6.82 -19.75 2.84
CA VAL A 47 -7.17 -20.65 3.93
C VAL A 47 -8.22 -19.93 4.78
N ARG A 48 -9.50 -20.24 4.54
CA ARG A 48 -10.59 -19.68 5.34
C ARG A 48 -10.44 -20.12 6.80
N THR A 49 -10.33 -19.14 7.69
CA THR A 49 -10.61 -19.27 9.12
C THR A 49 -11.83 -18.41 9.43
N GLU A 50 -12.45 -18.61 10.61
CA GLU A 50 -13.74 -17.98 10.99
C GLU A 50 -13.81 -16.46 10.74
N GLU A 51 -15.03 -15.93 10.63
CA GLU A 51 -15.50 -14.76 9.85
C GLU A 51 -14.68 -13.46 9.80
N SER A 52 -13.66 -13.26 10.63
CA SER A 52 -12.78 -12.07 10.65
C SER A 52 -11.29 -12.35 10.44
N HIS A 53 -10.82 -13.59 10.60
CA HIS A 53 -9.42 -13.97 10.46
C HIS A 53 -9.23 -14.78 9.18
N MET A 54 -8.67 -14.16 8.16
CA MET A 54 -8.32 -14.87 6.92
C MET A 54 -6.85 -15.29 6.99
N CYS A 55 -6.54 -16.51 6.60
CA CYS A 55 -5.16 -16.89 6.32
C CYS A 55 -5.00 -17.03 4.80
N PHE A 56 -3.82 -16.72 4.28
CA PHE A 56 -3.46 -17.14 2.94
C PHE A 56 -2.07 -17.74 2.92
N GLU A 57 -1.87 -18.69 2.01
CA GLU A 57 -0.56 -19.27 1.73
C GLU A 57 -0.04 -18.69 0.41
N TYR A 58 1.23 -18.29 0.43
CA TYR A 58 1.92 -17.72 -0.71
C TYR A 58 3.40 -18.09 -0.64
N ARG A 59 3.91 -18.73 -1.70
CA ARG A 59 5.30 -19.22 -1.77
C ARG A 59 5.72 -20.02 -0.54
N GLU A 60 4.91 -21.02 -0.18
CA GLU A 60 5.13 -21.92 0.97
C GLU A 60 5.14 -21.21 2.35
N ARG A 61 4.72 -19.94 2.42
CA ARG A 61 4.59 -19.18 3.67
C ARG A 61 3.12 -18.91 3.95
N ARG A 62 2.73 -19.06 5.20
CA ARG A 62 1.38 -18.73 5.69
C ARG A 62 1.37 -17.33 6.28
N PHE A 63 0.38 -16.55 5.88
CA PHE A 63 0.16 -15.18 6.34
C PHE A 63 -1.19 -15.10 7.04
N HIS A 64 -1.19 -14.60 8.27
CA HIS A 64 -2.40 -14.25 8.99
C HIS A 64 -2.82 -12.85 8.57
N CYS A 65 -4.06 -12.67 8.14
CA CYS A 65 -4.57 -11.38 7.76
C CYS A 65 -5.94 -11.07 8.33
N VAL A 66 -6.13 -9.79 8.67
CA VAL A 66 -7.38 -9.26 9.23
C VAL A 66 -7.69 -7.98 8.47
N VAL A 67 -8.88 -7.91 7.86
CA VAL A 67 -9.36 -6.66 7.28
C VAL A 67 -9.87 -5.78 8.43
N THR A 68 -9.17 -4.69 8.73
CA THR A 68 -9.53 -3.79 9.83
C THR A 68 -10.44 -2.65 9.39
N ASN A 69 -10.36 -2.25 8.12
CA ASN A 69 -11.23 -1.23 7.54
C ASN A 69 -11.56 -1.56 6.08
N ARG A 70 -12.81 -1.30 5.70
CA ARG A 70 -13.27 -1.35 4.32
C ARG A 70 -14.15 -0.14 4.04
N ASN A 71 -13.64 0.79 3.25
CA ASN A 71 -14.37 1.97 2.80
C ASN A 71 -14.41 2.01 1.27
N LYS A 72 -15.55 1.62 0.69
CA LYS A 72 -15.75 1.49 -0.76
C LYS A 72 -14.68 0.59 -1.41
N ASN A 73 -13.76 1.19 -2.14
CA ASN A 73 -12.64 0.55 -2.83
C ASN A 73 -11.34 0.58 -2.01
N SER A 74 -11.29 1.28 -0.88
CA SER A 74 -10.13 1.35 0.01
C SER A 74 -10.22 0.31 1.13
N TYR A 75 -9.11 -0.36 1.40
CA TYR A 75 -8.97 -1.44 2.36
C TYR A 75 -7.75 -1.17 3.24
N THR A 76 -7.92 -1.41 4.54
CA THR A 76 -6.81 -1.52 5.49
C THR A 76 -6.79 -2.94 6.03
N MET A 77 -5.63 -3.59 5.93
CA MET A 77 -5.42 -4.96 6.33
C MET A 77 -4.21 -5.07 7.24
N LEU A 78 -4.34 -5.81 8.35
CA LEU A 78 -3.19 -6.30 9.09
C LEU A 78 -2.73 -7.60 8.43
N ILE A 79 -1.46 -7.71 8.08
CA ILE A 79 -0.82 -8.97 7.65
C ILE A 79 0.31 -9.26 8.64
N ASN A 80 0.20 -10.36 9.38
CA ASN A 80 1.08 -10.73 10.49
C ASN A 80 1.30 -9.58 11.49
N GLY A 81 0.26 -8.76 11.71
CA GLY A 81 0.29 -7.60 12.63
C GLY A 81 0.76 -6.29 11.99
N VAL A 82 1.25 -6.29 10.75
CA VAL A 82 1.67 -5.09 10.03
C VAL A 82 0.50 -4.54 9.22
N GLU A 83 0.23 -3.24 9.33
CA GLU A 83 -0.86 -2.58 8.61
C GLU A 83 -0.47 -2.23 7.17
N TYR A 84 -1.35 -2.59 6.23
CA TYR A 84 -1.25 -2.26 4.81
C TYR A 84 -2.54 -1.57 4.37
N THR A 85 -2.42 -0.40 3.75
CA THR A 85 -3.54 0.31 3.15
C THR A 85 -3.41 0.31 1.62
N PHE A 86 -4.49 -0.03 0.92
CA PHE A 86 -4.53 -0.05 -0.54
C PHE A 86 -5.96 0.15 -1.05
N SER A 87 -6.11 0.66 -2.26
CA SER A 87 -7.38 0.65 -2.98
C SER A 87 -7.39 -0.38 -4.10
N VAL A 88 -8.55 -0.98 -4.35
CA VAL A 88 -8.79 -1.90 -5.48
C VAL A 88 -9.70 -1.21 -6.47
N GLU A 89 -9.14 -0.81 -7.61
CA GLU A 89 -9.81 -0.04 -8.64
C GLU A 89 -10.17 -0.93 -9.83
N SER A 90 -11.29 -0.64 -10.50
CA SER A 90 -11.44 -1.04 -11.90
C SER A 90 -10.53 -0.18 -12.79
N VAL A 91 -10.19 -0.68 -13.98
CA VAL A 91 -9.39 0.10 -14.95
C VAL A 91 -9.99 1.48 -15.20
N SER A 92 -11.31 1.56 -15.39
CA SER A 92 -11.98 2.84 -15.64
C SER A 92 -11.98 3.76 -14.42
N SER A 93 -12.07 3.22 -13.19
CA SER A 93 -11.93 3.99 -11.95
C SER A 93 -10.52 4.56 -11.80
N TYR A 94 -9.51 3.72 -12.03
CA TYR A 94 -8.10 4.12 -11.98
C TYR A 94 -7.78 5.23 -13.00
N LEU A 95 -8.20 5.07 -14.26
CA LEU A 95 -7.98 6.07 -15.30
C LEU A 95 -8.68 7.39 -14.98
N ARG A 96 -9.93 7.35 -14.49
CA ARG A 96 -10.63 8.57 -14.03
C ARG A 96 -9.89 9.25 -12.89
N LYS A 97 -9.43 8.48 -11.89
CA LYS A 97 -8.65 9.01 -10.77
C LYS A 97 -7.36 9.67 -11.25
N LYS A 98 -6.67 9.07 -12.23
CA LYS A 98 -5.47 9.64 -12.84
C LYS A 98 -5.77 10.93 -13.61
N ILE A 99 -6.86 10.98 -14.37
CA ILE A 99 -7.26 12.19 -15.10
C ILE A 99 -7.63 13.32 -14.12
N LEU A 100 -8.43 13.01 -13.09
CA LEU A 100 -8.80 13.98 -12.05
C LEU A 100 -7.58 14.45 -11.24
N ALA A 101 -6.65 13.55 -10.93
CA ALA A 101 -5.39 13.89 -10.27
C ALA A 101 -4.49 14.76 -11.17
N LYS A 102 -4.57 14.62 -12.49
CA LYS A 102 -3.81 15.44 -13.44
C LYS A 102 -4.36 16.87 -13.59
N ASP A 103 -5.65 17.09 -13.35
CA ASP A 103 -6.25 18.43 -13.32
C ASP A 103 -6.06 19.15 -11.97
N THR A 104 -5.77 18.41 -10.89
CA THR A 104 -5.26 18.94 -9.62
C THR A 104 -3.74 18.84 -9.62
N GLY A 105 -3.05 19.78 -10.25
CA GLY A 105 -1.61 19.69 -10.53
C GLY A 105 -0.68 19.55 -9.33
N ASP A 106 -0.53 18.34 -8.81
CA ASP A 106 0.45 17.91 -7.78
C ASP A 106 0.90 16.45 -8.03
N GLU A 107 1.09 16.01 -9.28
CA GLU A 107 1.79 14.72 -9.57
C GLU A 107 3.32 14.85 -9.42
N SER A 108 3.85 16.06 -9.18
CA SER A 108 5.28 16.30 -8.98
C SER A 108 5.75 16.06 -7.55
N GLU A 109 4.86 15.82 -6.58
CA GLU A 109 5.24 15.68 -5.17
C GLU A 109 4.48 14.53 -4.49
N LEU A 110 5.20 13.73 -3.71
CA LEU A 110 4.66 12.62 -2.92
C LEU A 110 4.85 12.92 -1.43
N SER A 111 3.74 13.04 -0.69
CA SER A 111 3.75 13.16 0.77
C SER A 111 3.71 11.78 1.43
N ILE A 112 4.72 11.47 2.25
CA ILE A 112 4.78 10.26 3.08
C ILE A 112 4.29 10.62 4.47
N LYS A 113 3.36 9.81 4.98
CA LYS A 113 2.73 9.97 6.29
C LYS A 113 3.08 8.82 7.22
N ALA A 114 3.03 9.07 8.53
CA ALA A 114 3.24 8.04 9.54
C ALA A 114 2.21 6.91 9.41
N PRO A 115 2.65 5.65 9.18
CA PRO A 115 1.74 4.53 9.04
C PRO A 115 1.08 4.13 10.38
N MET A 116 1.76 4.44 11.49
CA MET A 116 1.32 4.14 12.83
C MET A 116 1.92 5.16 13.83
N PRO A 117 1.33 5.31 15.02
CA PRO A 117 1.94 6.09 16.07
C PRO A 117 3.27 5.47 16.51
N GLY A 118 4.28 6.31 16.74
CA GLY A 118 5.61 5.84 17.13
C GLY A 118 6.57 6.99 17.38
N LYS A 119 7.83 6.66 17.63
CA LYS A 119 8.92 7.59 17.87
C LYS A 119 9.95 7.50 16.74
N ILE A 120 10.36 8.64 16.19
CA ILE A 120 11.45 8.70 15.22
C ILE A 120 12.78 8.47 15.95
N THR A 121 13.48 7.38 15.64
CA THR A 121 14.75 7.02 16.30
C THR A 121 15.98 7.39 15.50
N ALA A 122 15.84 7.62 14.19
CA ALA A 122 16.91 8.08 13.32
C ALA A 122 16.31 8.76 12.08
N VAL A 123 17.02 9.77 11.56
CA VAL A 123 16.71 10.38 10.26
C VAL A 123 17.95 10.26 9.37
N TYR A 124 17.79 9.74 8.16
CA TYR A 124 18.90 9.42 7.24
C TYR A 124 19.04 10.39 6.07
N VAL A 125 18.11 11.33 5.92
CA VAL A 125 18.02 12.25 4.78
C VAL A 125 17.76 13.68 5.25
N ASP A 126 18.20 14.64 4.46
CA ASP A 126 17.95 16.06 4.64
C ASP A 126 17.14 16.65 3.47
N PRO A 127 16.41 17.77 3.67
CA PRO A 127 15.83 18.52 2.57
C PRO A 127 16.87 18.89 1.52
N GLY A 128 16.62 18.48 0.27
CA GLY A 128 17.54 18.64 -0.85
C GLY A 128 18.23 17.35 -1.30
N ASP A 129 18.16 16.27 -0.52
CA ASP A 129 18.80 15.01 -0.90
C ASP A 129 18.06 14.29 -2.03
N GLU A 130 18.82 13.59 -2.89
CA GLU A 130 18.27 12.67 -3.89
C GLU A 130 18.17 11.26 -3.30
N VAL A 131 17.02 10.62 -3.49
CA VAL A 131 16.73 9.27 -3.00
C VAL A 131 16.21 8.40 -4.15
N ASN A 132 16.51 7.11 -4.11
CA ASN A 132 15.95 6.10 -4.99
C ASN A 132 14.82 5.34 -4.30
N ALA A 133 13.99 4.66 -5.10
CA ALA A 133 12.99 3.75 -4.54
C ALA A 133 13.70 2.62 -3.76
N GLY A 134 13.32 2.45 -2.50
CA GLY A 134 13.91 1.50 -1.56
C GLY A 134 14.93 2.10 -0.61
N ASP A 135 15.38 3.34 -0.82
CA ASP A 135 16.37 3.97 0.07
C ASP A 135 15.74 4.29 1.43
N PRO A 136 16.44 4.04 2.56
CA PRO A 136 15.92 4.33 3.90
C PRO A 136 15.88 5.85 4.14
N LEU A 137 14.73 6.33 4.63
CA LEU A 137 14.53 7.76 4.93
C LEU A 137 14.70 8.05 6.42
N PHE A 138 14.06 7.24 7.26
CA PHE A 138 14.13 7.37 8.73
C PHE A 138 13.68 6.07 9.41
N ALA A 139 14.02 5.92 10.68
CA ALA A 139 13.60 4.80 11.52
C ALA A 139 12.50 5.23 12.50
N LEU A 140 11.44 4.43 12.57
CA LEU A 140 10.30 4.60 13.46
C LEU A 140 10.24 3.42 14.43
N GLU A 141 10.34 3.71 15.73
CA GLU A 141 10.06 2.75 16.79
C GLU A 141 8.59 2.80 17.18
N ALA A 142 7.89 1.67 17.06
CA ALA A 142 6.56 1.49 17.61
C ALA A 142 6.45 0.10 18.23
N MET A 143 5.73 0.00 19.36
CA MET A 143 5.51 -1.28 20.06
C MET A 143 6.81 -2.07 20.35
N LYS A 144 7.90 -1.38 20.71
CA LYS A 144 9.26 -1.94 20.96
C LYS A 144 9.91 -2.59 19.73
N MET A 145 9.44 -2.26 18.53
CA MET A 145 10.01 -2.69 17.26
C MET A 145 10.40 -1.46 16.44
N GLN A 146 11.64 -1.46 15.94
CA GLN A 146 12.13 -0.44 15.03
C GLN A 146 11.85 -0.87 13.58
N ASN A 147 11.26 0.02 12.80
CA ASN A 147 10.98 -0.18 11.38
C ASN A 147 11.59 0.97 10.58
N GLU A 148 12.24 0.64 9.47
CA GLU A 148 12.70 1.64 8.52
C GLU A 148 11.56 2.04 7.59
N ILE A 149 11.39 3.35 7.39
CA ILE A 149 10.50 3.90 6.38
C ILE A 149 11.35 4.16 5.14
N LEU A 150 11.03 3.43 4.07
CA LEU A 150 11.76 3.48 2.81
C LEU A 150 11.07 4.43 1.83
N SER A 151 11.87 5.06 0.96
CA SER A 151 11.34 5.83 -0.15
C SER A 151 10.61 4.91 -1.13
N PRO A 152 9.37 5.21 -1.53
CA PRO A 152 8.64 4.41 -2.50
C PRO A 152 8.98 4.76 -3.96
N ILE A 153 9.65 5.90 -4.18
CA ILE A 153 9.97 6.44 -5.51
C ILE A 153 11.40 6.98 -5.55
N LYS A 154 11.92 7.16 -6.76
CA LYS A 154 13.07 8.03 -6.97
C LYS A 154 12.62 9.48 -6.94
N GLY A 155 13.36 10.34 -6.25
CA GLY A 155 13.01 11.75 -6.17
C GLY A 155 13.97 12.56 -5.31
N LYS A 156 13.59 13.81 -5.05
CA LYS A 156 14.34 14.74 -4.20
C LYS A 156 13.53 15.08 -2.95
N ILE A 157 14.13 15.04 -1.78
CA ILE A 157 13.47 15.46 -0.54
C ILE A 157 13.19 16.96 -0.62
N LEU A 158 11.92 17.35 -0.57
CA LEU A 158 11.51 18.75 -0.63
C LEU A 158 11.36 19.34 0.77
N GLU A 159 10.67 18.60 1.64
CA GLU A 159 10.37 19.00 3.01
C GLU A 159 10.52 17.81 3.93
N LEU A 160 11.12 18.02 5.09
CA LEU A 160 11.19 17.05 6.18
C LEU A 160 10.55 17.68 7.42
N ASN A 161 9.44 17.11 7.86
CA ASN A 161 8.60 17.62 8.94
C ASN A 161 8.83 16.90 10.28
N ILE A 162 9.93 16.17 10.39
CA ILE A 162 10.29 15.38 11.57
C ILE A 162 11.76 15.59 11.95
N LYS A 163 12.06 15.28 13.21
CA LYS A 163 13.41 15.19 13.76
C LYS A 163 13.57 13.92 14.57
N GLU A 164 14.81 13.54 14.86
CA GLU A 164 15.08 12.48 15.83
C GLU A 164 14.42 12.80 17.17
N GLU A 165 13.93 11.76 17.84
CA GLU A 165 13.19 11.80 19.09
C GLU A 165 11.74 12.31 19.01
N ASP A 166 11.26 12.76 17.83
CA ASP A 166 9.87 13.18 17.67
C ASP A 166 8.89 12.02 17.82
N VAL A 167 7.75 12.29 18.47
CA VAL A 167 6.63 11.36 18.58
C VAL A 167 5.59 11.74 17.53
N VAL A 168 5.28 10.80 16.65
CA VAL A 168 4.32 10.98 15.56
C VAL A 168 3.08 10.12 15.79
N VAL A 169 1.93 10.60 15.35
CA VAL A 169 0.68 9.82 15.30
C VAL A 169 0.37 9.39 13.87
N LYS A 170 -0.55 8.42 13.73
CA LYS A 170 -0.96 7.94 12.42
C LYS A 170 -1.44 9.09 11.53
N ASN A 171 -0.97 9.10 10.28
CA ASN A 171 -1.23 10.10 9.25
C ASN A 171 -0.53 11.46 9.43
N ASP A 172 0.35 11.63 10.42
CA ASP A 172 1.23 12.81 10.46
C ASP A 172 2.10 12.85 9.21
N GLU A 173 2.18 14.01 8.56
CA GLU A 173 3.02 14.20 7.39
C GLU A 173 4.49 14.27 7.81
N LEU A 174 5.31 13.36 7.28
CA LEU A 174 6.70 13.19 7.71
C LEU A 174 7.68 13.82 6.74
N VAL A 175 7.45 13.59 5.44
CA VAL A 175 8.36 14.04 4.38
C VAL A 175 7.59 14.23 3.08
N LYS A 176 8.01 15.20 2.27
CA LYS A 176 7.58 15.35 0.87
C LYS A 176 8.73 15.09 -0.07
N ILE A 177 8.48 14.32 -1.11
CA ILE A 177 9.45 13.92 -2.13
C ILE A 177 8.99 14.45 -3.49
N GLY A 178 9.80 15.27 -4.13
CA GLY A 178 9.60 15.71 -5.49
C GLY A 178 9.96 14.60 -6.47
N VAL A 179 9.05 14.26 -7.36
CA VAL A 179 9.27 13.23 -8.40
C VAL A 179 10.30 13.75 -9.40
N VAL A 180 11.40 13.00 -9.58
CA VAL A 180 12.41 13.28 -10.60
C VAL A 180 12.35 12.15 -11.63
N GLU A 181 12.10 12.49 -12.90
CA GLU A 181 12.09 11.54 -14.02
C GLU A 181 13.43 10.81 -14.23
#